data_AF-A0AAV2M2Y2-F1
#
_entry.id   AF-A0AAV2M2Y2-F1
#
_cell.length_a   1.000
_cell.length_b   1.000
_cell.length_c   1.000
_cell.angle_alpha   90.00
_cell.angle_beta   90.00
_cell.angle_gamma   90.00
#
_symmetry.space_group_name_H-M   'P 1'
#
loop_
_entity.id
_entity.type
_entity.pdbx_description
1 polymer ?
#
loop_
_entity_poly.entity_id
_entity_poly.type
_entity_poly.pdbx_seq_one_letter_code
_entity_poly.pdbx_strand_id
1 'polypeptide(L)'
;MVRARVCVTTETRWADAYVDECWRSTGRLCSQTCENTPGSYHCSCTSGFSLGPDGKTCQDVNECEKKPCSQECANTHGSYQCYCRQGYQLQEDGRTCEDIDECSQSMGSLCAFQCINVVGSYKCACPPQGYTMAANGRTCKDVDECVSGSHNCSVGQSCYNLQGSFRCLSFHCPHNYNRVTDMRCERTSCPPNSLDCPSSPVRITYYQLSFQTNIIVPAQIFRIGPSPTYAGDHIVIRVSKGNEGGYFSTRKLNSHTGAVLLQRQVTEPRDFLLDVEMKLLRQGAVTTFLARIYVFITSSPK
;
A
#
# COMPACT_ATOMS: atom_id res chain seq x y z
N MET A 1 48.46 58.80 -69.46
CA MET A 1 48.45 58.63 -70.93
C MET A 1 49.66 57.81 -71.32
N VAL A 2 49.42 56.80 -72.19
CA VAL A 2 50.37 55.99 -72.98
C VAL A 2 51.20 54.89 -72.27
N ARG A 3 51.11 53.72 -72.91
CA ARG A 3 51.56 52.34 -72.59
C ARG A 3 53.06 52.12 -72.80
N ALA A 4 53.65 51.11 -72.14
CA ALA A 4 54.21 49.91 -72.79
C ALA A 4 54.85 48.93 -71.79
N ARG A 5 54.76 47.62 -72.09
CA ARG A 5 55.33 46.49 -71.36
C ARG A 5 56.82 46.33 -71.67
N VAL A 6 57.62 45.91 -70.68
CA VAL A 6 58.80 45.07 -70.91
C VAL A 6 58.87 44.02 -69.79
N CYS A 7 58.88 42.73 -70.16
CA CYS A 7 59.24 41.63 -69.28
C CYS A 7 60.75 41.46 -69.31
N VAL A 8 61.37 41.25 -68.15
CA VAL A 8 62.67 40.57 -68.06
C VAL A 8 62.56 39.54 -66.94
N THR A 9 62.62 38.28 -67.37
CA THR A 9 62.74 37.07 -66.58
C THR A 9 64.09 37.03 -65.89
N THR A 10 64.14 36.77 -64.57
CA THR A 10 65.16 35.93 -63.92
C THR A 10 64.82 35.75 -62.44
N GLU A 11 64.38 34.53 -62.11
CA GLU A 11 64.80 33.75 -60.93
C GLU A 11 65.15 34.52 -59.64
N THR A 12 64.14 34.74 -58.80
CA THR A 12 64.30 34.67 -57.34
C THR A 12 63.18 33.81 -56.78
N ARG A 13 63.57 32.63 -56.28
CA ARG A 13 62.73 31.68 -55.55
C ARG A 13 61.93 32.40 -54.47
N TRP A 14 60.64 32.59 -54.69
CA TRP A 14 59.69 32.74 -53.60
C TRP A 14 58.65 31.64 -53.67
N ALA A 15 58.62 30.91 -52.55
CA ALA A 15 57.68 29.89 -52.16
C ALA A 15 57.69 28.65 -53.08
N ASP A 16 58.30 27.56 -52.58
CA ASP A 16 57.62 26.27 -52.68
C ASP A 16 56.16 26.57 -52.41
N ALA A 17 55.34 26.49 -53.47
CA ALA A 17 53.95 26.85 -53.39
C ALA A 17 53.38 26.07 -52.22
N TYR A 18 52.95 26.75 -51.16
CA TYR A 18 52.22 26.13 -50.07
C TYR A 18 51.04 25.44 -50.73
N VAL A 19 51.20 24.14 -50.96
CA VAL A 19 50.17 23.33 -51.56
C VAL A 19 49.19 23.11 -50.43
N ASP A 20 47.94 23.49 -50.64
CA ASP A 20 46.88 23.11 -49.72
C ASP A 20 46.37 21.74 -50.15
N GLU A 21 46.95 20.69 -49.59
CA GLU A 21 46.55 19.31 -49.86
C GLU A 21 45.10 19.06 -49.42
N CYS A 22 44.63 19.79 -48.39
CA CYS A 22 43.24 19.73 -47.94
C CYS A 22 42.27 20.32 -48.98
N TRP A 23 42.72 21.25 -49.83
CA TRP A 23 41.90 21.86 -50.89
C TRP A 23 42.12 21.26 -52.29
N ARG A 24 43.27 20.65 -52.57
CA ARG A 24 43.64 20.20 -53.93
C ARG A 24 43.37 18.73 -54.23
N SER A 25 42.97 17.92 -53.26
CA SER A 25 42.72 16.49 -53.47
C SER A 25 41.36 16.24 -54.16
N THR A 26 41.35 15.46 -55.25
CA THR A 26 40.15 14.95 -55.91
C THR A 26 39.56 13.77 -55.11
N GLY A 27 39.12 14.03 -53.88
CA GLY A 27 38.57 13.04 -52.96
C GLY A 27 38.58 13.52 -51.50
N ARG A 28 38.01 12.74 -50.59
CA ARG A 28 38.04 13.05 -49.14
C ARG A 28 39.39 12.58 -48.55
N LEU A 29 40.38 13.49 -48.48
CA LEU A 29 41.76 13.18 -48.04
C LEU A 29 41.86 12.69 -46.59
N CYS A 30 41.12 13.32 -45.67
CA CYS A 30 40.95 12.90 -44.27
C CYS A 30 39.47 12.60 -44.03
N SER A 31 39.13 11.62 -43.17
CA SER A 31 37.72 11.31 -42.90
C SER A 31 36.97 12.42 -42.17
N GLN A 32 37.66 13.22 -41.35
CA GLN A 32 37.06 14.30 -40.56
C GLN A 32 37.79 15.63 -40.81
N THR A 33 38.82 15.96 -40.03
CA THR A 33 39.52 17.24 -40.10
C THR A 33 40.86 17.11 -40.82
N CYS A 34 41.16 18.05 -41.71
CA CYS A 34 42.43 18.16 -42.41
C CYS A 34 43.06 19.52 -42.07
N GLU A 35 44.26 19.50 -41.52
CA GLU A 35 45.06 20.68 -41.22
C GLU A 35 46.26 20.70 -42.14
N ASN A 36 46.39 21.76 -42.94
CA ASN A 36 47.56 21.92 -43.79
C ASN A 36 48.74 22.44 -42.96
N THR A 37 49.92 21.89 -43.21
CA THR A 37 51.19 22.27 -42.56
C THR A 37 52.24 22.59 -43.63
N PRO A 38 53.26 23.40 -43.34
CA PRO A 38 54.30 23.66 -44.34
C PRO A 38 55.00 22.37 -44.80
N GLY A 39 54.74 21.94 -46.04
CA GLY A 39 55.32 20.75 -46.67
C GLY A 39 54.59 19.43 -46.45
N SER A 40 53.43 19.41 -45.76
CA SER A 40 52.61 18.21 -45.54
C SER A 40 51.21 18.60 -45.04
N TYR A 41 50.33 17.63 -44.82
CA TYR A 41 49.08 17.80 -44.10
C TYR A 41 49.05 16.89 -42.86
N HIS A 42 48.17 17.20 -41.91
CA HIS A 42 47.87 16.41 -40.73
C HIS A 42 46.36 16.16 -40.66
N CYS A 43 45.95 14.90 -40.53
CA CYS A 43 44.55 14.56 -40.28
C CYS A 43 44.31 14.49 -38.77
N SER A 44 43.27 15.16 -38.29
CA SER A 44 42.83 15.12 -36.89
C SER A 44 41.37 14.62 -36.81
N CYS A 45 41.02 14.04 -35.67
CA CYS A 45 39.68 13.53 -35.41
C CYS A 45 38.99 14.40 -34.36
N THR A 46 37.67 14.55 -34.48
CA THR A 46 36.84 15.21 -33.47
C THR A 46 36.81 14.37 -32.19
N SER A 47 36.43 14.99 -31.07
CA SER A 47 36.22 14.29 -29.79
C SER A 47 35.35 13.04 -29.96
N GLY A 48 35.73 11.94 -29.29
CA GLY A 48 35.08 10.63 -29.43
C GLY A 48 35.68 9.74 -30.53
N PHE A 49 36.70 10.20 -31.26
CA PHE A 49 37.34 9.45 -32.33
C PHE A 49 38.87 9.41 -32.19
N SER A 50 39.47 8.34 -32.67
CA SER A 50 40.92 8.13 -32.72
C SER A 50 41.39 7.92 -34.14
N LEU A 51 42.61 8.40 -34.44
CA LEU A 51 43.18 8.25 -35.77
C LEU A 51 43.58 6.80 -36.00
N GLY A 52 43.08 6.22 -37.09
CA GLY A 52 43.34 4.86 -37.51
C GLY A 52 44.78 4.64 -37.97
N PRO A 53 45.19 3.38 -38.19
CA PRO A 53 46.57 3.04 -38.56
C PRO A 53 47.04 3.63 -39.89
N ASP A 54 46.10 4.03 -40.76
CA ASP A 54 46.36 4.66 -42.04
C ASP A 54 46.67 6.16 -41.94
N GLY A 55 46.56 6.73 -40.74
CA GLY A 55 46.78 8.15 -40.48
C GLY A 55 45.73 9.07 -41.10
N LYS A 56 44.59 8.54 -41.57
CA LYS A 56 43.58 9.29 -42.34
C LYS A 56 42.14 9.02 -41.93
N THR A 57 41.84 7.81 -41.47
CA THR A 57 40.51 7.40 -41.02
C THR A 57 40.33 7.64 -39.53
N CYS A 58 39.17 8.11 -39.12
CA CYS A 58 38.80 8.29 -37.72
C CYS A 58 37.90 7.14 -37.29
N GLN A 59 38.37 6.36 -36.32
CA GLN A 59 37.65 5.25 -35.74
C GLN A 59 37.03 5.69 -34.41
N ASP A 60 35.79 5.28 -34.21
CA ASP A 60 35.05 5.54 -32.98
C ASP A 60 35.80 4.99 -31.76
N VAL A 61 35.96 5.81 -30.72
CA VAL A 61 36.58 5.37 -29.48
C VAL A 61 35.52 4.72 -28.62
N ASN A 62 35.69 3.44 -28.29
CA ASN A 62 34.78 2.77 -27.39
C ASN A 62 35.02 3.20 -25.93
N GLU A 63 34.33 4.24 -25.46
CA GLU A 63 34.52 4.71 -24.09
C GLU A 63 34.09 3.69 -23.04
N CYS A 64 33.20 2.74 -23.39
CA CYS A 64 32.73 1.70 -22.48
C CYS A 64 33.85 0.74 -22.01
N GLU A 65 34.98 0.65 -22.73
CA GLU A 65 36.13 -0.15 -22.29
C GLU A 65 36.73 0.36 -20.97
N LYS A 66 36.57 1.66 -20.68
CA LYS A 66 37.00 2.29 -19.42
C LYS A 66 35.97 2.19 -18.30
N LYS A 67 34.82 1.53 -18.53
CA LYS A 67 33.69 1.42 -17.59
C LYS A 67 33.28 2.77 -16.97
N PRO A 68 32.92 3.78 -17.79
CA PRO A 68 32.58 5.12 -17.29
C PRO A 68 31.22 5.18 -16.58
N CYS A 69 30.36 4.19 -16.82
CA CYS A 69 29.03 4.09 -16.25
C CYS A 69 29.04 3.25 -14.96
N SER A 70 28.18 3.61 -14.01
CA SER A 70 27.97 2.83 -12.78
C SER A 70 27.36 1.45 -13.03
N GLN A 71 26.54 1.31 -14.09
CA GLN A 71 25.87 0.08 -14.46
C GLN A 71 26.12 -0.28 -15.93
N GLU A 72 25.14 -0.05 -16.82
CA GLU A 72 25.24 -0.46 -18.22
C GLU A 72 25.78 0.67 -19.09
N CYS A 73 26.62 0.33 -20.07
CA CYS A 73 27.22 1.27 -21.01
C CYS A 73 26.98 0.78 -22.43
N ALA A 74 26.45 1.64 -23.29
CA ALA A 74 26.40 1.40 -24.72
C ALA A 74 27.28 2.43 -25.44
N ASN A 75 28.19 1.91 -26.26
CA ASN A 75 28.99 2.74 -27.13
C ASN A 75 28.13 3.24 -28.28
N THR A 76 28.24 4.53 -28.60
CA THR A 76 27.51 5.18 -29.68
C THR A 76 28.49 5.86 -30.62
N HIS A 77 28.07 6.24 -31.82
CA HIS A 77 29.00 6.91 -32.73
C HIS A 77 29.38 8.30 -32.22
N GLY A 78 30.64 8.49 -31.84
CA GLY A 78 31.25 9.70 -31.33
C GLY A 78 31.03 9.97 -29.84
N SER A 79 30.45 9.02 -29.09
CA SER A 79 30.18 9.16 -27.65
C SER A 79 29.71 7.82 -27.04
N TYR A 80 29.26 7.83 -25.79
CA TYR A 80 28.59 6.70 -25.15
C TYR A 80 27.35 7.15 -24.39
N GLN A 81 26.48 6.19 -24.06
CA GLN A 81 25.32 6.38 -23.19
C GLN A 81 25.34 5.36 -22.05
N CYS A 82 25.03 5.84 -20.85
CA CYS A 82 24.85 4.99 -19.68
C CYS A 82 23.38 4.68 -19.47
N TYR A 83 23.08 3.44 -19.10
CA TYR A 83 21.74 2.99 -18.75
C TYR A 83 21.73 2.35 -17.36
N CYS A 84 20.59 2.51 -16.69
CA CYS A 84 20.35 1.93 -15.40
C CYS A 84 19.45 0.70 -15.54
N ARG A 85 19.76 -0.33 -14.75
CA ARG A 85 18.95 -1.54 -14.61
C ARG A 85 17.58 -1.18 -14.03
N GLN A 86 16.63 -2.09 -14.17
CA GLN A 86 15.32 -1.95 -13.53
C GLN A 86 15.46 -1.69 -12.02
N GLY A 87 14.70 -0.73 -11.51
CA GLY A 87 14.76 -0.28 -10.10
C GLY A 87 15.75 0.86 -9.84
N TYR A 88 16.40 1.42 -10.87
CA TYR A 88 17.36 2.50 -10.73
C TYR A 88 17.06 3.68 -11.67
N GLN A 89 17.44 4.87 -11.25
CA GLN A 89 17.30 6.12 -12.00
C GLN A 89 18.68 6.68 -12.33
N LEU A 90 18.86 7.13 -13.58
CA LEU A 90 20.05 7.83 -14.03
C LEU A 90 20.06 9.25 -13.46
N GLN A 91 21.18 9.62 -12.84
CA GLN A 91 21.40 10.93 -12.24
C GLN A 91 21.73 12.00 -13.30
N GLU A 92 21.72 13.27 -12.90
CA GLU A 92 22.01 14.41 -13.79
C GLU A 92 23.41 14.36 -14.41
N ASP A 93 24.35 13.63 -13.80
CA ASP A 93 25.69 13.41 -14.35
C ASP A 93 25.71 12.49 -15.58
N GLY A 94 24.57 11.84 -15.89
CA GLY A 94 24.42 10.92 -17.02
C GLY A 94 25.20 9.62 -16.87
N ARG A 95 25.72 9.28 -15.69
CA ARG A 95 26.62 8.13 -15.45
C ARG A 95 26.26 7.30 -14.22
N THR A 96 25.76 7.95 -13.19
CA THR A 96 25.46 7.33 -11.91
C THR A 96 24.01 6.87 -11.87
N CYS A 97 23.81 5.62 -11.45
CA CYS A 97 22.50 5.02 -11.26
C CYS A 97 22.22 4.92 -9.76
N GLU A 98 21.19 5.63 -9.31
CA GLU A 98 20.73 5.58 -7.93
C GLU A 98 19.49 4.69 -7.83
N ASP A 99 19.36 4.02 -6.70
CA ASP A 99 18.20 3.20 -6.38
C ASP A 99 16.93 4.05 -6.35
N ILE A 100 15.85 3.56 -6.98
CA ILE A 100 14.55 4.22 -6.91
C ILE A 100 13.90 3.79 -5.60
N ASP A 101 13.71 4.72 -4.67
CA ASP A 101 12.90 4.45 -3.48
C ASP A 101 11.41 4.41 -3.84
N GLU A 102 10.90 3.23 -4.19
CA GLU A 102 9.49 3.08 -4.59
C GLU A 102 8.54 3.34 -3.40
N CYS A 103 9.01 3.13 -2.17
CA CYS A 103 8.23 3.41 -0.97
C CYS A 103 7.98 4.92 -0.80
N SER A 104 8.96 5.76 -1.14
CA SER A 104 8.82 7.22 -1.09
C SER A 104 8.03 7.79 -2.28
N GLN A 105 8.12 7.18 -3.46
CA GLN A 105 7.45 7.69 -4.67
C GLN A 105 5.95 7.36 -4.74
N SER A 106 5.51 6.25 -4.13
CA SER A 106 4.17 5.70 -4.36
C SER A 106 3.05 6.16 -3.40
N MET A 107 3.34 7.09 -2.48
CA MET A 107 2.35 7.68 -1.55
C MET A 107 1.46 6.65 -0.84
N GLY A 108 2.00 5.47 -0.50
CA GLY A 108 1.34 4.46 0.34
C GLY A 108 0.48 3.40 -0.37
N SER A 109 0.47 3.33 -1.71
CA SER A 109 -0.36 2.36 -2.46
C SER A 109 0.33 1.02 -2.79
N LEU A 110 1.65 0.88 -2.55
CA LEU A 110 2.40 -0.32 -2.96
C LEU A 110 2.18 -1.55 -2.06
N CYS A 111 2.00 -1.34 -0.77
CA CYS A 111 1.92 -2.39 0.26
C CYS A 111 0.70 -2.13 1.14
N ALA A 112 0.06 -3.19 1.63
CA ALA A 112 -1.11 -3.08 2.50
C ALA A 112 -0.80 -2.67 3.94
N PHE A 113 0.47 -2.66 4.34
CA PHE A 113 0.88 -2.28 5.70
C PHE A 113 2.20 -1.51 5.69
N GLN A 114 3.33 -2.19 5.48
CA GLN A 114 4.64 -1.54 5.49
C GLN A 114 5.40 -1.80 4.20
N CYS A 115 5.94 -0.74 3.60
CA CYS A 115 6.89 -0.80 2.49
C CYS A 115 8.30 -0.61 3.03
N ILE A 116 9.24 -1.44 2.56
CA ILE A 116 10.66 -1.39 2.90
C ILE A 116 11.44 -1.30 1.58
N ASN A 117 12.12 -0.18 1.36
CA ASN A 117 12.97 -0.01 0.19
C ASN A 117 14.22 -0.90 0.30
N VAL A 118 14.59 -1.59 -0.78
CA VAL A 118 15.78 -2.44 -0.84
C VAL A 118 16.53 -2.15 -2.14
N VAL A 119 17.85 -2.27 -2.14
CA VAL A 119 18.63 -1.94 -3.36
C VAL A 119 18.14 -2.74 -4.59
N GLY A 120 17.62 -2.02 -5.59
CA GLY A 120 17.03 -2.48 -6.85
C GLY A 120 15.53 -2.85 -6.80
N SER A 121 14.84 -2.72 -5.66
CA SER A 121 13.42 -3.04 -5.53
C SER A 121 12.80 -2.60 -4.19
N TYR A 122 11.64 -3.14 -3.83
CA TYR A 122 11.06 -2.98 -2.50
C TYR A 122 10.48 -4.30 -2.01
N LYS A 123 10.27 -4.38 -0.68
CA LYS A 123 9.58 -5.50 -0.04
C LYS A 123 8.46 -4.98 0.83
N CYS A 124 7.32 -5.65 0.77
CA CYS A 124 6.26 -5.40 1.73
C CYS A 124 6.47 -6.26 2.97
N ALA A 125 6.10 -5.71 4.13
CA ALA A 125 6.07 -6.44 5.39
C ALA A 125 4.68 -6.35 6.02
N CYS A 126 4.27 -7.44 6.65
CA CYS A 126 3.04 -7.52 7.44
C CYS A 126 3.34 -7.36 8.94
N PRO A 127 2.34 -7.02 9.76
CA PRO A 127 2.51 -7.04 11.20
C PRO A 127 3.08 -8.38 11.67
N PRO A 128 4.01 -8.39 12.65
CA PRO A 128 4.69 -9.61 13.07
C PRO A 128 3.77 -10.62 13.77
N GLN A 129 2.55 -10.21 14.17
CA GLN A 129 1.56 -11.04 14.84
C GLN A 129 0.21 -10.90 14.14
N GLY A 130 -0.53 -12.01 14.05
CA GLY A 130 -1.90 -12.05 13.53
C GLY A 130 -2.03 -11.98 11.99
N TYR A 131 -0.94 -11.79 11.25
CA TYR A 131 -0.97 -11.70 9.80
C TYR A 131 0.15 -12.48 9.12
N THR A 132 -0.13 -12.94 7.91
CA THR A 132 0.82 -13.58 7.00
C THR A 132 0.81 -12.87 5.65
N MET A 133 1.93 -12.92 4.93
CA MET A 133 2.02 -12.36 3.59
C MET A 133 1.16 -13.17 2.63
N ALA A 134 0.26 -12.50 1.91
CA ALA A 134 -0.52 -13.14 0.87
C ALA A 134 0.36 -13.51 -0.34
N ALA A 135 -0.15 -14.38 -1.21
CA ALA A 135 0.59 -14.88 -2.38
C ALA A 135 1.06 -13.76 -3.35
N ASN A 136 0.41 -12.60 -3.34
CA ASN A 136 0.81 -11.45 -4.15
C ASN A 136 2.03 -10.68 -3.60
N GLY A 137 2.53 -11.03 -2.41
CA GLY A 137 3.66 -10.35 -1.77
C GLY A 137 3.40 -8.90 -1.35
N ARG A 138 2.13 -8.44 -1.39
CA ARG A 138 1.75 -7.04 -1.14
C ARG A 138 0.68 -6.86 -0.08
N THR A 139 -0.22 -7.84 0.06
CA THR A 139 -1.33 -7.76 1.02
C THR A 139 -1.12 -8.68 2.21
N CYS A 140 -1.65 -8.28 3.37
CA CYS A 140 -1.58 -9.07 4.58
C CYS A 140 -2.88 -9.86 4.77
N LYS A 141 -2.73 -11.17 4.94
CA LYS A 141 -3.83 -12.09 5.23
C LYS A 141 -3.87 -12.36 6.72
N ASP A 142 -5.03 -12.15 7.31
CA ASP A 142 -5.33 -12.50 8.69
C ASP A 142 -5.06 -14.00 8.97
N VAL A 143 -4.45 -14.30 10.11
CA VAL A 143 -4.22 -15.67 10.57
C VAL A 143 -5.38 -16.06 11.46
N ASP A 144 -6.18 -17.03 11.04
CA ASP A 144 -7.24 -17.55 11.89
C ASP A 144 -6.65 -18.45 12.97
N GLU A 145 -6.42 -17.89 14.17
CA GLU A 145 -5.81 -18.64 15.27
C GLU A 145 -6.74 -19.73 15.83
N CYS A 146 -8.05 -19.59 15.61
CA CYS A 146 -9.05 -20.57 16.01
C CYS A 146 -9.02 -21.81 15.14
N VAL A 147 -8.77 -21.66 13.84
CA VAL A 147 -8.62 -22.77 12.90
C VAL A 147 -7.21 -23.37 12.96
N SER A 148 -6.18 -22.54 13.12
CA SER A 148 -4.79 -23.01 13.18
C SER A 148 -4.46 -23.72 14.51
N GLY A 149 -5.28 -23.51 15.55
CA GLY A 149 -5.03 -24.02 16.90
C GLY A 149 -3.90 -23.30 17.63
N SER A 150 -3.46 -22.13 17.16
CA SER A 150 -2.41 -21.33 17.81
C SER A 150 -2.94 -20.44 18.94
N HIS A 151 -4.22 -20.53 19.27
CA HIS A 151 -4.84 -19.78 20.37
C HIS A 151 -4.52 -20.37 21.75
N ASN A 152 -4.61 -19.55 22.80
CA ASN A 152 -4.39 -19.96 24.19
C ASN A 152 -5.68 -20.02 25.04
N CYS A 153 -6.84 -20.22 24.41
CA CYS A 153 -8.12 -20.34 25.12
C CYS A 153 -8.14 -21.50 26.12
N SER A 154 -8.66 -21.23 27.33
CA SER A 154 -8.81 -22.22 28.39
C SER A 154 -9.93 -23.22 28.10
N VAL A 155 -9.91 -24.37 28.79
CA VAL A 155 -10.97 -25.38 28.69
C VAL A 155 -12.33 -24.77 29.05
N GLY A 156 -13.30 -24.91 28.16
CA GLY A 156 -14.65 -24.33 28.30
C GLY A 156 -14.82 -22.92 27.71
N GLN A 157 -13.76 -22.30 27.18
CA GLN A 157 -13.86 -21.07 26.40
C GLN A 157 -14.00 -21.38 24.91
N SER A 158 -14.76 -20.55 24.21
CA SER A 158 -14.85 -20.55 22.74
C SER A 158 -13.86 -19.55 22.16
N CYS A 159 -13.12 -19.97 21.13
CA CYS A 159 -12.22 -19.10 20.37
C CYS A 159 -12.99 -18.31 19.31
N TYR A 160 -12.67 -17.03 19.19
CA TYR A 160 -13.19 -16.14 18.16
C TYR A 160 -12.08 -15.43 17.44
N ASN A 161 -11.97 -15.70 16.14
CA ASN A 161 -11.02 -15.05 15.28
C ASN A 161 -11.44 -13.60 15.01
N LEU A 162 -10.50 -12.67 15.14
CA LEU A 162 -10.67 -11.26 14.83
C LEU A 162 -9.55 -10.84 13.87
N GLN A 163 -9.75 -9.71 13.20
CA GLN A 163 -8.73 -9.21 12.31
C GLN A 163 -7.46 -8.79 13.09
N GLY A 164 -6.39 -9.58 12.92
CA GLY A 164 -5.07 -9.44 13.53
C GLY A 164 -4.91 -10.06 14.92
N SER A 165 -5.91 -10.79 15.43
CA SER A 165 -5.89 -11.33 16.79
C SER A 165 -7.06 -12.30 17.02
N PHE A 166 -7.13 -12.91 18.19
CA PHE A 166 -8.31 -13.68 18.61
C PHE A 166 -8.80 -13.24 19.99
N ARG A 167 -10.00 -13.68 20.36
CA ARG A 167 -10.55 -13.56 21.72
C ARG A 167 -11.11 -14.89 22.19
N CYS A 168 -10.78 -15.23 23.42
CA CYS A 168 -11.37 -16.37 24.11
C CYS A 168 -12.51 -15.86 24.97
N LEU A 169 -13.73 -16.24 24.63
CA LEU A 169 -14.91 -15.86 25.41
C LEU A 169 -15.48 -17.07 26.13
N SER A 170 -15.95 -16.84 27.35
CA SER A 170 -16.77 -17.80 28.08
C SER A 170 -18.20 -17.30 28.14
N PHE A 171 -19.15 -18.17 27.82
CA PHE A 171 -20.58 -17.87 27.93
C PHE A 171 -21.18 -18.74 29.01
N HIS A 172 -21.72 -18.07 30.02
CA HIS A 172 -22.46 -18.71 31.08
C HIS A 172 -23.86 -18.10 31.16
N CYS A 173 -24.86 -18.96 31.31
CA CYS A 173 -26.21 -18.49 31.61
C CYS A 173 -26.24 -17.97 33.05
N PRO A 174 -26.85 -16.79 33.30
CA PRO A 174 -27.07 -16.31 34.66
C PRO A 174 -27.92 -17.29 35.49
N HIS A 175 -27.92 -17.12 36.80
CA HIS A 175 -28.79 -17.88 37.69
C HIS A 175 -30.27 -17.74 37.27
N ASN A 176 -31.04 -18.84 37.33
CA ASN A 176 -32.43 -18.94 36.82
C ASN A 176 -32.57 -18.86 35.29
N TYR A 177 -31.52 -19.17 34.54
CA TYR A 177 -31.60 -19.38 33.10
C TYR A 177 -31.00 -20.73 32.71
N ASN A 178 -31.71 -21.45 31.85
CA ASN A 178 -31.22 -22.67 31.24
C ASN A 178 -30.57 -22.35 29.90
N ARG A 179 -29.47 -23.06 29.60
CA ARG A 179 -28.79 -23.00 28.30
C ARG A 179 -29.62 -23.73 27.26
N VAL A 180 -30.04 -23.03 26.22
CA VAL A 180 -30.77 -23.61 25.08
C VAL A 180 -29.82 -23.88 23.93
N THR A 181 -28.92 -22.95 23.65
CA THR A 181 -27.82 -23.11 22.70
C THR A 181 -26.54 -22.52 23.27
N ASP A 182 -25.42 -22.64 22.57
CA ASP A 182 -24.14 -22.09 23.03
C ASP A 182 -24.17 -20.58 23.32
N MET A 183 -25.04 -19.85 22.63
CA MET A 183 -25.16 -18.39 22.72
C MET A 183 -26.53 -17.93 23.23
N ARG A 184 -27.39 -18.84 23.72
CA ARG A 184 -28.76 -18.49 24.10
C ARG A 184 -29.17 -19.16 25.41
N CYS A 185 -29.70 -18.32 26.29
CA CYS A 185 -30.25 -18.71 27.57
C CYS A 185 -31.73 -18.34 27.64
N GLU A 186 -32.55 -19.21 28.22
CA GLU A 186 -33.97 -18.95 28.46
C GLU A 186 -34.27 -18.99 29.95
N ARG A 187 -35.10 -18.06 30.39
CA ARG A 187 -35.47 -17.90 31.79
C ARG A 187 -36.24 -19.12 32.25
N THR A 188 -35.86 -19.70 33.39
CA THR A 188 -36.62 -20.77 34.03
C THR A 188 -37.96 -20.23 34.55
N SER A 189 -38.89 -21.13 34.86
CA SER A 189 -40.17 -20.75 35.49
C SER A 189 -39.92 -19.88 36.72
N CYS A 190 -40.59 -18.74 36.80
CA CYS A 190 -40.40 -17.81 37.90
C CYS A 190 -40.92 -18.41 39.22
N PRO A 191 -40.13 -18.39 40.30
CA PRO A 191 -40.61 -18.78 41.62
C PRO A 191 -41.76 -17.87 42.08
N PRO A 192 -42.77 -18.39 42.81
CA PRO A 192 -43.96 -17.62 43.19
C PRO A 192 -43.67 -16.37 44.04
N ASN A 193 -42.54 -16.34 44.77
CA ASN A 193 -42.16 -15.22 45.63
C ASN A 193 -41.13 -14.25 45.00
N SER A 194 -40.80 -14.40 43.72
CA SER A 194 -39.82 -13.52 43.07
C SER A 194 -40.49 -12.31 42.43
N LEU A 195 -40.32 -11.13 43.03
CA LEU A 195 -40.82 -9.86 42.49
C LEU A 195 -40.07 -9.40 41.22
N ASP A 196 -38.79 -9.73 41.11
CA ASP A 196 -37.93 -9.28 40.00
C ASP A 196 -37.91 -10.25 38.80
N CYS A 197 -38.33 -11.50 38.99
CA CYS A 197 -38.30 -12.49 37.90
C CYS A 197 -39.23 -12.11 36.75
N PRO A 198 -40.51 -11.71 36.95
CA PRO A 198 -41.42 -11.40 35.85
C PRO A 198 -40.92 -10.27 34.94
N SER A 199 -40.25 -9.27 35.51
CA SER A 199 -39.68 -8.12 34.78
C SER A 199 -38.35 -8.43 34.09
N SER A 200 -37.67 -9.51 34.50
CA SER A 200 -36.42 -9.97 33.89
C SER A 200 -36.62 -10.41 32.42
N PRO A 201 -35.57 -10.42 31.60
CA PRO A 201 -35.65 -10.90 30.22
C PRO A 201 -36.10 -12.36 30.13
N VAL A 202 -37.00 -12.68 29.21
CA VAL A 202 -37.41 -14.08 28.97
C VAL A 202 -36.28 -14.86 28.28
N ARG A 203 -35.45 -14.16 27.52
CA ARG A 203 -34.33 -14.71 26.76
C ARG A 203 -33.15 -13.77 26.76
N ILE A 204 -31.98 -14.34 26.92
CA ILE A 204 -30.68 -13.67 26.78
C ILE A 204 -29.96 -14.32 25.61
N THR A 205 -29.58 -13.52 24.62
CA THR A 205 -28.79 -13.98 23.48
C THR A 205 -27.48 -13.21 23.44
N TYR A 206 -26.39 -13.97 23.31
CA TYR A 206 -25.05 -13.44 23.17
C TYR A 206 -24.76 -13.17 21.68
N TYR A 207 -24.14 -12.04 21.40
CA TYR A 207 -23.71 -11.64 20.07
C TYR A 207 -22.27 -11.16 20.12
N GLN A 208 -21.59 -11.27 18.99
CA GLN A 208 -20.26 -10.74 18.79
C GLN A 208 -20.22 -9.93 17.51
N LEU A 209 -19.59 -8.77 17.57
CA LEU A 209 -19.38 -7.88 16.44
C LEU A 209 -17.91 -7.47 16.45
N SER A 210 -17.28 -7.50 15.29
CA SER A 210 -15.88 -7.11 15.12
C SER A 210 -15.77 -6.00 14.09
N PHE A 211 -15.10 -4.91 14.44
CA PHE A 211 -14.84 -3.78 13.57
C PHE A 211 -13.40 -3.32 13.72
N GLN A 212 -12.92 -2.50 12.77
CA GLN A 212 -11.62 -1.85 12.88
C GLN A 212 -11.76 -0.45 13.48
N THR A 213 -10.67 0.12 13.99
CA THR A 213 -10.62 1.52 14.46
C THR A 213 -10.99 2.49 13.34
N ASN A 214 -11.33 3.72 13.72
CA ASN A 214 -11.65 4.82 12.80
C ASN A 214 -12.90 4.64 11.93
N ILE A 215 -13.87 3.82 12.35
CA ILE A 215 -15.19 3.71 11.71
C ILE A 215 -15.82 5.11 11.55
N ILE A 216 -16.35 5.40 10.36
CA ILE A 216 -17.08 6.63 10.09
C ILE A 216 -18.38 6.63 10.89
N VAL A 217 -18.54 7.61 11.80
CA VAL A 217 -19.72 7.74 12.66
C VAL A 217 -20.67 8.85 12.18
N PRO A 218 -21.99 8.72 12.39
CA PRO A 218 -22.67 7.64 13.11
C PRO A 218 -22.82 6.36 12.27
N ALA A 219 -22.39 5.22 12.82
CA ALA A 219 -22.44 3.92 12.15
C ALA A 219 -23.51 3.02 12.78
N GLN A 220 -24.33 2.36 11.97
CA GLN A 220 -25.31 1.39 12.46
C GLN A 220 -24.67 0.00 12.60
N ILE A 221 -24.35 -0.41 13.83
CA ILE A 221 -23.55 -1.62 14.11
C ILE A 221 -24.38 -2.86 14.43
N PHE A 222 -25.62 -2.70 14.88
CA PHE A 222 -26.48 -3.82 15.26
C PHE A 222 -27.94 -3.50 14.97
N ARG A 223 -28.69 -4.49 14.48
CA ARG A 223 -30.15 -4.41 14.29
C ARG A 223 -30.84 -5.47 15.13
N ILE A 224 -31.96 -5.10 15.74
CA ILE A 224 -32.76 -5.98 16.57
C ILE A 224 -34.24 -5.81 16.25
N GLY A 225 -34.95 -6.93 16.25
CA GLY A 225 -36.39 -7.00 16.03
C GLY A 225 -36.89 -8.42 16.28
N PRO A 226 -38.21 -8.62 16.43
CA PRO A 226 -38.77 -9.93 16.61
C PRO A 226 -38.75 -10.71 15.28
N SER A 227 -38.64 -12.03 15.37
CA SER A 227 -38.82 -12.94 14.24
C SER A 227 -39.65 -14.13 14.73
N PRO A 228 -40.86 -14.39 14.19
CA PRO A 228 -41.56 -13.60 13.16
C PRO A 228 -42.14 -12.27 13.67
N THR A 229 -42.43 -11.35 12.74
CA THR A 229 -43.09 -10.05 12.96
C THR A 229 -44.61 -10.17 12.71
N TYR A 230 -45.42 -9.50 13.52
CA TYR A 230 -46.87 -9.44 13.34
C TYR A 230 -47.39 -8.00 13.27
N ALA A 231 -48.54 -7.81 12.63
CA ALA A 231 -49.21 -6.51 12.60
C ALA A 231 -49.55 -6.05 14.02
N GLY A 232 -49.27 -4.78 14.31
CA GLY A 232 -49.48 -4.17 15.64
C GLY A 232 -48.36 -4.43 16.66
N ASP A 233 -47.34 -5.23 16.33
CA ASP A 233 -46.15 -5.35 17.18
C ASP A 233 -45.46 -3.98 17.32
N HIS A 234 -45.00 -3.66 18.52
CA HIS A 234 -44.21 -2.46 18.77
C HIS A 234 -43.01 -2.79 19.63
N ILE A 235 -41.83 -2.30 19.25
CA ILE A 235 -40.63 -2.48 20.06
C ILE A 235 -40.13 -1.18 20.68
N VAL A 236 -39.53 -1.32 21.86
CA VAL A 236 -38.72 -0.30 22.52
C VAL A 236 -37.35 -0.90 22.77
N ILE A 237 -36.30 -0.17 22.41
CA ILE A 237 -34.91 -0.59 22.59
C ILE A 237 -34.14 0.42 23.43
N ARG A 238 -33.29 -0.08 24.32
CA ARG A 238 -32.39 0.75 25.12
C ARG A 238 -31.08 0.03 25.40
N VAL A 239 -29.98 0.76 25.49
CA VAL A 239 -28.74 0.23 26.07
C VAL A 239 -28.87 0.29 27.58
N SER A 240 -28.93 -0.86 28.24
CA SER A 240 -29.08 -0.97 29.70
C SER A 240 -27.75 -1.02 30.45
N LYS A 241 -26.66 -1.46 29.81
CA LYS A 241 -25.30 -1.52 30.41
C LYS A 241 -24.21 -1.38 29.36
N GLY A 242 -23.00 -0.96 29.77
CA GLY A 242 -21.79 -0.97 28.94
C GLY A 242 -21.58 0.25 28.07
N ASN A 243 -22.33 1.33 28.32
CA ASN A 243 -22.27 2.59 27.57
C ASN A 243 -21.83 3.77 28.45
N GLU A 244 -20.97 3.54 29.44
CA GLU A 244 -20.52 4.58 30.38
C GLU A 244 -19.81 5.74 29.65
N GLY A 245 -19.21 5.47 28.49
CA GLY A 245 -18.54 6.49 27.65
C GLY A 245 -19.44 7.19 26.62
N GLY A 246 -20.73 6.86 26.55
CA GLY A 246 -21.66 7.46 25.58
C GLY A 246 -21.28 7.21 24.11
N TYR A 247 -20.65 6.06 23.82
CA TYR A 247 -20.25 5.66 22.47
C TYR A 247 -21.44 5.18 21.65
N PHE A 248 -22.46 4.63 22.30
CA PHE A 248 -23.58 3.97 21.64
C PHE A 248 -24.89 4.71 21.88
N SER A 249 -25.76 4.69 20.88
CA SER A 249 -27.14 5.14 21.00
C SER A 249 -28.08 4.15 20.32
N THR A 250 -29.36 4.20 20.69
CA THR A 250 -30.40 3.39 20.06
C THR A 250 -31.30 4.25 19.19
N ARG A 251 -31.67 3.74 18.01
CA ARG A 251 -32.62 4.39 17.11
C ARG A 251 -33.68 3.40 16.67
N LYS A 252 -34.95 3.80 16.78
CA LYS A 252 -36.07 3.06 16.18
C LYS A 252 -36.04 3.27 14.67
N LEU A 253 -36.04 2.18 13.89
CA LEU A 253 -36.06 2.23 12.43
C LEU A 253 -37.50 2.17 11.89
N ASN A 254 -38.31 1.30 12.47
CA ASN A 254 -39.75 1.17 12.19
C ASN A 254 -40.47 0.65 13.45
N SER A 255 -41.75 0.28 13.35
CA SER A 255 -42.54 -0.25 14.47
C SER A 255 -41.92 -1.48 15.13
N HIS A 256 -41.22 -2.31 14.36
CA HIS A 256 -40.77 -3.65 14.74
C HIS A 256 -39.25 -3.81 14.82
N THR A 257 -38.49 -2.81 14.37
CA THR A 257 -37.04 -2.90 14.20
C THR A 257 -36.37 -1.68 14.79
N GLY A 258 -35.29 -1.93 15.50
CA GLY A 258 -34.43 -0.93 16.10
C GLY A 258 -32.98 -1.21 15.78
N ALA A 259 -32.14 -0.22 15.96
CA ALA A 259 -30.71 -0.34 15.75
C ALA A 259 -29.90 0.28 16.87
N VAL A 260 -28.72 -0.27 17.10
CA VAL A 260 -27.66 0.34 17.90
C VAL A 260 -26.71 1.04 16.94
N LEU A 261 -26.40 2.29 17.24
CA LEU A 261 -25.46 3.11 16.49
C LEU A 261 -24.23 3.41 17.34
N LEU A 262 -23.07 3.31 16.72
CA LEU A 262 -21.85 3.92 17.22
C LEU A 262 -21.87 5.41 16.87
N GLN A 263 -21.86 6.28 17.88
CA GLN A 263 -21.94 7.74 17.76
C GLN A 263 -20.58 8.40 17.81
N ARG A 264 -19.60 7.78 18.48
CA ARG A 264 -18.26 8.33 18.67
C ARG A 264 -17.25 7.44 18.01
N GLN A 265 -16.30 8.06 17.31
CA GLN A 265 -15.21 7.34 16.69
C GLN A 265 -14.31 6.73 17.76
N VAL A 266 -13.84 5.51 17.52
CA VAL A 266 -12.91 4.80 18.40
C VAL A 266 -11.58 4.73 17.67
N THR A 267 -10.60 5.49 18.15
CA THR A 267 -9.29 5.66 17.51
C THR A 267 -8.31 4.55 17.90
N GLU A 268 -8.43 4.04 19.12
CA GLU A 268 -7.59 2.98 19.67
C GLU A 268 -8.36 1.67 19.84
N PRO A 269 -7.71 0.50 19.69
CA PRO A 269 -8.36 -0.79 19.89
C PRO A 269 -9.03 -0.89 21.26
N ARG A 270 -10.30 -1.30 21.27
CA ARG A 270 -11.09 -1.37 22.50
C ARG A 270 -12.23 -2.36 22.37
N ASP A 271 -12.46 -3.08 23.46
CA ASP A 271 -13.56 -4.04 23.57
C ASP A 271 -14.68 -3.43 24.42
N PHE A 272 -15.93 -3.63 23.99
CA PHE A 272 -17.13 -3.22 24.72
C PHE A 272 -18.03 -4.42 24.96
N LEU A 273 -18.71 -4.42 26.11
CA LEU A 273 -19.74 -5.38 26.43
C LEU A 273 -21.05 -4.64 26.69
N LEU A 274 -21.96 -4.69 25.72
CA LEU A 274 -23.24 -3.98 25.77
C LEU A 274 -24.36 -4.92 26.17
N ASP A 275 -25.17 -4.51 27.13
CA ASP A 275 -26.48 -5.11 27.34
C ASP A 275 -27.51 -4.21 26.68
N VAL A 276 -28.19 -4.74 25.65
CA VAL A 276 -29.23 -4.05 24.90
C VAL A 276 -30.56 -4.74 25.15
N GLU A 277 -31.45 -4.03 25.83
CA GLU A 277 -32.78 -4.52 26.17
C GLU A 277 -33.76 -4.16 25.06
N MET A 278 -34.52 -5.15 24.59
CA MET A 278 -35.65 -4.97 23.69
C MET A 278 -36.94 -5.39 24.41
N LYS A 279 -37.88 -4.45 24.56
CA LYS A 279 -39.25 -4.75 24.98
C LYS A 279 -40.13 -4.87 23.75
N LEU A 280 -40.80 -6.01 23.60
CA LEU A 280 -41.79 -6.27 22.56
C LEU A 280 -43.18 -6.14 23.17
N LEU A 281 -43.98 -5.22 22.64
CA LEU A 281 -45.38 -5.06 22.92
C LEU A 281 -46.17 -5.80 21.82
N ARG A 282 -46.87 -6.88 22.20
CA ARG A 282 -47.67 -7.71 21.29
C ARG A 282 -49.00 -8.02 21.96
N GLN A 283 -50.10 -7.63 21.32
CA GLN A 283 -51.48 -7.88 21.81
C GLN A 283 -51.69 -7.49 23.30
N GLY A 284 -51.11 -6.36 23.72
CA GLY A 284 -51.21 -5.87 25.11
C GLY A 284 -50.25 -6.52 26.11
N ALA A 285 -49.52 -7.58 25.73
CA ALA A 285 -48.47 -8.17 26.55
C ALA A 285 -47.10 -7.52 26.27
N VAL A 286 -46.31 -7.30 27.32
CA VAL A 286 -44.94 -6.79 27.22
C VAL A 286 -43.97 -7.93 27.53
N THR A 287 -43.10 -8.26 26.58
CA THR A 287 -42.05 -9.27 26.75
C THR A 287 -40.68 -8.63 26.61
N THR A 288 -39.78 -8.88 27.57
CA THR A 288 -38.42 -8.34 27.57
C THR A 288 -37.43 -9.36 27.03
N PHE A 289 -36.53 -8.92 26.16
CA PHE A 289 -35.41 -9.69 25.60
C PHE A 289 -34.11 -8.94 25.84
N LEU A 290 -33.02 -9.66 26.06
CA LEU A 290 -31.69 -9.08 26.27
C LEU A 290 -30.73 -9.58 25.20
N ALA A 291 -30.12 -8.65 24.46
CA ALA A 291 -28.98 -8.92 23.61
C ALA A 291 -27.71 -8.47 24.35
N ARG A 292 -26.86 -9.43 24.70
CA ARG A 292 -25.53 -9.16 25.27
C ARG A 292 -24.51 -9.20 24.15
N ILE A 293 -23.98 -8.04 23.78
CA ILE A 293 -23.18 -7.85 22.57
C ILE A 293 -21.74 -7.54 22.97
N TYR A 294 -20.83 -8.44 22.63
CA TYR A 294 -19.39 -8.16 22.62
C TYR A 294 -19.06 -7.40 21.33
N VAL A 295 -18.57 -6.18 21.46
CA VAL A 295 -18.11 -5.36 20.33
C VAL A 295 -16.60 -5.24 20.43
N PHE A 296 -15.89 -5.88 19.53
CA PHE A 296 -14.45 -5.84 19.41
C PHE A 296 -14.06 -4.79 18.39
N ILE A 297 -13.23 -3.82 18.79
CA ILE A 297 -12.64 -2.85 17.86
C ILE A 297 -11.15 -3.14 17.80
N THR A 298 -10.68 -3.67 16.67
CA THR A 298 -9.27 -3.99 16.43
C THR A 298 -8.56 -2.86 15.69
N SER A 299 -7.23 -2.83 15.74
CA SER A 299 -6.45 -1.83 14.99
C SER A 299 -6.66 -2.00 13.49
N SER A 300 -6.92 -0.91 12.78
CA SER A 300 -6.74 -0.90 11.32
C SER A 300 -5.26 -1.15 11.00
N PRO A 301 -4.92 -2.00 10.00
CA PRO A 301 -3.61 -1.91 9.37
C PRO A 301 -3.47 -0.46 8.84
N LYS A 302 -2.36 0.19 9.19
CA LYS A 302 -2.02 1.52 8.66
C LYS A 302 -1.59 1.38 7.21
#